data_AF-A0A7C7GL86-F1
#
_entry.id   AF-A0A7C7GL86-F1
#
_cell.length_a   1.000
_cell.length_b   1.000
_cell.length_c   1.000
_cell.angle_alpha   90.00
_cell.angle_beta   90.00
_cell.angle_gamma   90.00
#
_symmetry.space_group_name_H-M   'P 1'
#
loop_
_entity.id
_entity.type
_entity.pdbx_description
1 polymer ?
#
loop_
_entity_poly.entity_id
_entity_poly.type
_entity_poly.pdbx_seq_one_letter_code
_entity_poly.pdbx_strand_id
1 'polypeptide(L)'
;MTNMNKINSIEEYHEEYSKSVRDPEGFWAEKADTFLWKKKWNEVLEWDFDAPSVKWFMGAKLNITENCLDRHLENSGDKVAILWEPNDPNESSIKLTYKELHSRVCAFANVLKRNGAKKGDRICLYMPMTPELAIATLACARIGAVHSVVFAGFSARSLEDRINDATCNIVVTADGGFRGAKTIQLKSIVDKALENCPSIERSIVLNRTGEEVQMEAGRDVWLH
;
A
#
# COMPACT_ATOMS: atom_id res chain seq x y z
N MET A 1 -16.91 -22.44 -4.45
CA MET A 1 -16.75 -21.03 -4.03
C MET A 1 -18.04 -20.63 -3.35
N THR A 2 -18.07 -20.71 -2.02
CA THR A 2 -19.22 -20.30 -1.22
C THR A 2 -19.45 -18.81 -1.49
N ASN A 3 -20.60 -18.45 -2.05
CA ASN A 3 -21.05 -17.06 -2.11
C ASN A 3 -20.95 -16.53 -0.67
N MET A 4 -20.04 -15.59 -0.41
CA MET A 4 -20.13 -14.80 0.83
C MET A 4 -21.50 -14.13 0.77
N ASN A 5 -22.41 -14.62 1.62
CA ASN A 5 -23.83 -14.32 1.56
C ASN A 5 -24.04 -12.81 1.54
N LYS A 6 -24.35 -12.27 0.37
CA LYS A 6 -24.85 -10.91 0.22
C LYS A 6 -26.09 -10.82 1.09
N ILE A 7 -26.08 -9.91 2.05
CA ILE A 7 -27.24 -9.61 2.90
C ILE A 7 -28.30 -8.95 2.02
N ASN A 8 -29.51 -9.52 1.98
CA ASN A 8 -30.62 -9.09 1.14
C ASN A 8 -31.77 -8.46 1.94
N SER A 9 -31.74 -8.54 3.27
CA SER A 9 -32.74 -7.92 4.15
C SER A 9 -32.12 -7.40 5.45
N ILE A 10 -32.90 -6.59 6.18
CA ILE A 10 -32.50 -6.08 7.50
C ILE A 10 -32.51 -7.21 8.55
N GLU A 11 -33.40 -8.18 8.39
CA GLU A 11 -33.46 -9.37 9.23
C GLU A 11 -32.19 -10.22 9.10
N GLU A 12 -31.75 -10.51 7.86
CA GLU A 12 -30.49 -11.21 7.58
C GLU A 12 -29.28 -10.45 8.16
N TYR A 13 -29.28 -9.11 8.08
CA TYR A 13 -28.26 -8.29 8.72
C TYR A 13 -28.23 -8.50 10.24
N HIS A 14 -29.38 -8.44 10.91
CA HIS A 14 -29.46 -8.63 12.34
C HIS A 14 -29.03 -10.04 12.77
N GLU A 15 -29.31 -11.05 11.96
CA GLU A 15 -28.84 -12.41 12.18
C GLU A 15 -27.32 -12.52 12.08
N GLU A 16 -26.71 -12.06 10.98
CA GLU A 16 -25.25 -12.10 10.79
C GLU A 16 -24.52 -11.26 11.84
N TYR A 17 -25.03 -10.07 12.16
CA TYR A 17 -24.49 -9.23 13.25
C TYR A 17 -24.55 -9.97 14.59
N SER A 18 -25.69 -10.58 14.92
CA SER A 18 -25.87 -11.31 16.17
C SER A 18 -24.96 -12.53 16.27
N LYS A 19 -24.56 -13.16 15.16
CA LYS A 19 -23.53 -14.22 15.14
C LYS A 19 -22.15 -13.63 15.45
N SER A 20 -21.79 -12.52 14.81
CA SER A 20 -20.47 -11.88 14.99
C SER A 20 -20.17 -11.42 16.42
N VAL A 21 -21.21 -11.14 17.22
CA VAL A 21 -21.08 -10.71 18.62
C VAL A 21 -21.16 -11.90 19.59
N ARG A 22 -22.05 -12.88 19.33
CA ARG A 22 -22.25 -14.02 20.25
C ARG A 22 -21.17 -15.09 20.12
N ASP A 23 -20.62 -15.27 18.92
CA ASP A 23 -19.52 -16.18 18.62
C ASP A 23 -18.53 -15.49 17.66
N PRO A 24 -17.72 -14.54 18.18
CA PRO A 24 -16.80 -13.78 17.34
C PRO A 24 -15.75 -14.68 16.69
N GLU A 25 -15.23 -15.68 17.40
CA GLU A 25 -14.20 -16.57 16.86
C GLU A 25 -14.74 -17.44 15.72
N GLY A 26 -15.89 -18.09 15.90
CA GLY A 26 -16.50 -18.90 14.86
C GLY A 26 -16.88 -18.07 13.63
N PHE A 27 -17.50 -16.91 13.85
CA PHE A 27 -17.88 -15.99 12.77
C PHE A 27 -16.67 -15.51 11.97
N TRP A 28 -15.63 -15.00 12.64
CA TRP A 28 -14.45 -14.45 11.94
C TRP A 28 -13.56 -15.52 11.34
N ALA A 29 -13.50 -16.74 11.91
CA ALA A 29 -12.84 -17.89 11.28
C ALA A 29 -13.50 -18.24 9.93
N GLU A 30 -14.83 -18.27 9.86
CA GLU A 30 -15.57 -18.52 8.61
C GLU A 30 -15.23 -17.47 7.54
N LYS A 31 -15.23 -16.19 7.90
CA LYS A 31 -14.90 -15.12 6.94
C LYS A 31 -13.43 -15.17 6.51
N ALA A 32 -12.52 -15.40 7.46
CA ALA A 32 -11.09 -15.50 7.20
C ALA A 32 -10.74 -16.71 6.31
N ASP A 33 -11.51 -17.79 6.38
CA ASP A 33 -11.31 -19.00 5.56
C ASP A 33 -11.44 -18.76 4.05
N THR A 34 -12.02 -17.63 3.64
CA THR A 34 -12.12 -17.22 2.23
C THR A 34 -10.82 -16.64 1.66
N PHE A 35 -9.84 -16.35 2.52
CA PHE A 35 -8.54 -15.83 2.13
C PHE A 35 -7.59 -16.99 1.77
N LEU A 36 -6.61 -16.70 0.93
CA LEU A 36 -5.49 -17.58 0.66
C LEU A 36 -4.48 -17.45 1.81
N TRP A 37 -4.33 -18.53 2.59
CA TRP A 37 -3.36 -18.65 3.67
C TRP A 37 -2.23 -19.57 3.28
N LYS A 38 -0.99 -19.18 3.58
CA LYS A 38 0.18 -20.07 3.50
C LYS A 38 0.23 -21.04 4.67
N LYS A 39 -0.26 -20.60 5.82
CA LYS A 39 -0.47 -21.41 7.03
C LYS A 39 -1.69 -20.85 7.75
N LYS A 40 -2.66 -21.71 8.07
CA LYS A 40 -3.81 -21.31 8.90
C LYS A 40 -3.38 -21.04 10.35
N TRP A 41 -4.19 -20.23 11.04
CA TRP A 41 -4.04 -19.94 12.46
C TRP A 41 -4.21 -21.19 13.32
N ASN A 42 -3.69 -21.12 14.54
CA ASN A 42 -3.96 -22.09 15.60
C ASN A 42 -5.09 -21.59 16.53
N GLU A 43 -5.24 -20.27 16.65
CA GLU A 43 -6.17 -19.59 17.53
C GLU A 43 -6.70 -18.34 16.83
N VAL A 44 -8.00 -18.07 16.93
CA VAL A 44 -8.66 -17.01 16.16
C VAL A 44 -8.47 -15.66 16.84
N LEU A 45 -8.69 -15.59 18.15
CA LEU A 45 -8.69 -14.33 18.89
C LEU A 45 -8.15 -14.53 20.32
N GLU A 46 -7.13 -13.76 20.67
CA GLU A 46 -6.62 -13.59 22.04
C GLU A 46 -6.68 -12.09 22.37
N TRP A 47 -7.32 -11.69 23.47
CA TRP A 47 -7.41 -10.28 23.86
C TRP A 47 -7.29 -10.06 25.37
N ASP A 48 -6.71 -8.93 25.73
CA ASP A 48 -6.59 -8.38 27.08
C ASP A 48 -6.70 -6.85 26.97
N PHE A 49 -7.82 -6.28 27.42
CA PHE A 49 -8.03 -4.83 27.37
C PHE A 49 -7.39 -4.09 28.54
N ASP A 50 -6.97 -4.78 29.60
CA ASP A 50 -6.19 -4.18 30.69
C ASP A 50 -4.73 -3.96 30.24
N ALA A 51 -4.17 -4.90 29.45
CA ALA A 51 -2.84 -4.81 28.84
C ALA A 51 -2.81 -4.26 27.39
N PRO A 52 -3.81 -3.46 26.99
CA PRO A 52 -4.26 -3.21 25.60
C PRO A 52 -3.67 -4.11 24.48
N SER A 53 -3.84 -5.42 24.59
CA SER A 53 -3.33 -6.41 23.63
C SER A 53 -4.47 -7.13 22.93
N VAL A 54 -4.50 -7.08 21.60
CA VAL A 54 -5.48 -7.81 20.79
C VAL A 54 -4.74 -8.49 19.64
N LYS A 55 -4.88 -9.82 19.53
CA LYS A 55 -4.22 -10.62 18.50
C LYS A 55 -5.27 -11.46 17.78
N TRP A 56 -5.24 -11.39 16.46
CA TRP A 56 -6.11 -12.16 15.58
C TRP A 56 -5.30 -13.16 14.75
N PHE A 57 -5.87 -14.34 14.56
CA PHE A 57 -5.35 -15.41 13.69
C PHE A 57 -3.90 -15.80 14.04
N MET A 58 -3.65 -16.05 15.31
CA MET A 58 -2.33 -16.35 15.85
C MET A 58 -1.71 -17.59 15.19
N GLY A 59 -0.45 -17.47 14.81
CA GLY A 59 0.31 -18.53 14.11
C GLY A 59 0.07 -18.62 12.61
N ALA A 60 -0.89 -17.86 12.07
CA ALA A 60 -1.16 -17.84 10.65
C ALA A 60 -0.07 -17.12 9.84
N LYS A 61 0.03 -17.47 8.55
CA LYS A 61 0.94 -16.82 7.60
C LYS A 61 0.21 -16.57 6.29
N LEU A 62 0.30 -15.34 5.78
CA LEU A 62 -0.22 -14.95 4.48
C LEU A 62 0.66 -13.85 3.86
N ASN A 63 0.48 -13.56 2.58
CA ASN A 63 0.86 -12.28 1.99
C ASN A 63 -0.38 -11.62 1.41
N ILE A 64 -0.63 -10.35 1.74
CA ILE A 64 -1.85 -9.68 1.32
C ILE A 64 -1.89 -9.51 -0.21
N THR A 65 -0.74 -9.35 -0.86
CA THR A 65 -0.70 -9.22 -2.32
C THR A 65 -1.07 -10.50 -3.05
N GLU A 66 -0.88 -11.68 -2.45
CA GLU A 66 -1.36 -12.94 -3.04
C GLU A 66 -2.88 -13.03 -3.02
N ASN A 67 -3.52 -12.42 -2.01
CA ASN A 67 -4.97 -12.28 -1.92
C ASN A 67 -5.52 -11.17 -2.83
N CYS A 68 -4.79 -10.06 -2.98
CA CYS A 68 -5.22 -8.94 -3.79
C CYS A 68 -4.90 -9.10 -5.28
N LEU A 69 -3.89 -9.90 -5.66
CA LEU A 69 -3.38 -10.00 -7.03
C LEU A 69 -3.24 -11.46 -7.48
N ASP A 70 -2.33 -12.22 -6.88
CA ASP A 70 -1.87 -13.50 -7.45
C ASP A 70 -3.02 -14.51 -7.63
N ARG A 71 -3.93 -14.63 -6.65
CA ARG A 71 -5.07 -15.55 -6.73
C ARG A 71 -6.05 -15.23 -7.87
N HIS A 72 -6.01 -14.01 -8.40
CA HIS A 72 -6.90 -13.56 -9.46
C HIS A 72 -6.32 -13.78 -10.86
N LEU A 73 -5.03 -14.12 -10.99
CA LEU A 73 -4.35 -14.19 -12.28
C LEU A 73 -4.89 -15.27 -13.21
N GLU A 74 -5.23 -16.44 -12.67
CA GLU A 74 -5.68 -17.59 -13.47
C GLU A 74 -7.08 -17.34 -14.08
N ASN A 75 -8.02 -16.82 -13.28
CA ASN A 75 -9.43 -16.72 -13.67
C ASN A 75 -9.87 -15.30 -14.06
N SER A 76 -9.07 -14.28 -13.76
CA SER A 76 -9.42 -12.87 -13.95
C SER A 76 -8.22 -11.99 -14.29
N GLY A 77 -7.15 -12.59 -14.84
CA GLY A 77 -5.90 -11.87 -15.15
C GLY A 77 -6.11 -10.66 -16.06
N ASP A 78 -6.97 -10.77 -17.08
CA ASP A 78 -7.25 -9.69 -18.05
C ASP A 78 -8.37 -8.74 -17.59
N LYS A 79 -8.96 -8.96 -16.41
CA LYS A 79 -9.93 -8.02 -15.83
C LYS A 79 -9.20 -6.77 -15.36
N VAL A 80 -9.78 -5.60 -15.63
CA VAL A 80 -9.27 -4.32 -15.11
C VAL A 80 -9.30 -4.33 -13.58
N ALA A 81 -8.14 -4.14 -12.96
CA ALA A 81 -7.95 -4.03 -11.53
C ALA A 81 -7.92 -2.55 -11.09
N ILE A 82 -7.22 -1.71 -11.86
CA ILE A 82 -7.17 -0.25 -11.65
C ILE A 82 -7.62 0.43 -12.94
N LEU A 83 -8.63 1.28 -12.82
CA LEU A 83 -8.93 2.33 -13.78
C LEU A 83 -8.49 3.65 -13.14
N TRP A 84 -7.45 4.25 -13.69
CA TRP A 84 -6.93 5.52 -13.23
C TRP A 84 -7.31 6.62 -14.22
N GLU A 85 -7.98 7.64 -13.69
CA GLU A 85 -8.35 8.84 -14.42
C GLU A 85 -7.37 9.97 -14.05
N PRO A 86 -6.71 10.59 -15.05
CA PRO A 86 -5.77 11.66 -14.83
C PRO A 86 -6.46 12.94 -14.35
N ASN A 87 -5.64 13.89 -13.89
CA ASN A 87 -6.12 15.23 -13.52
C ASN A 87 -6.57 16.05 -14.75
N ASP A 88 -5.86 15.95 -15.87
CA ASP A 88 -6.27 16.57 -17.13
C ASP A 88 -7.25 15.64 -17.87
N PRO A 89 -8.49 16.08 -18.15
CA PRO A 89 -9.47 15.29 -18.91
C PRO A 89 -9.02 14.92 -20.33
N ASN A 90 -8.01 15.60 -20.88
CA ASN A 90 -7.44 15.32 -22.20
C ASN A 90 -6.28 14.31 -22.14
N GLU A 91 -5.74 14.04 -20.95
CA GLU A 91 -4.78 12.95 -20.75
C GLU A 91 -5.55 11.61 -20.78
N SER A 92 -4.96 10.60 -21.41
CA SER A 92 -5.62 9.29 -21.54
C SER A 92 -5.67 8.57 -20.19
N SER A 93 -6.82 7.97 -19.88
CA SER A 93 -6.94 7.12 -18.70
C SER A 93 -6.07 5.86 -18.82
N ILE A 94 -5.55 5.40 -17.68
CA ILE A 94 -4.73 4.20 -17.61
C ILE A 94 -5.60 3.08 -17.06
N LYS A 95 -5.66 1.97 -17.80
CA LYS A 95 -6.28 0.72 -17.36
C LYS A 95 -5.17 -0.27 -17.09
N LEU A 96 -5.12 -0.79 -15.87
CA LEU A 96 -4.24 -1.89 -15.50
C LEU A 96 -5.10 -3.11 -15.22
N THR A 97 -4.93 -4.15 -16.01
CA THR A 97 -5.45 -5.49 -15.72
C THR A 97 -4.77 -6.08 -14.48
N TYR A 98 -5.35 -7.12 -13.86
CA TYR A 98 -4.70 -7.83 -12.76
C TYR A 98 -3.30 -8.34 -13.15
N LYS A 99 -3.13 -8.82 -14.38
CA LYS A 99 -1.85 -9.31 -14.91
C LYS A 99 -0.81 -8.19 -15.05
N GLU A 100 -1.21 -7.04 -15.58
CA GLU A 100 -0.32 -5.87 -15.72
C GLU A 100 0.04 -5.28 -14.35
N LEU A 101 -0.94 -5.14 -13.46
CA LEU A 101 -0.74 -4.64 -12.11
C LEU A 101 0.21 -5.56 -11.33
N HIS A 102 0.00 -6.88 -11.38
CA HIS A 102 0.87 -7.87 -10.74
C HIS A 102 2.31 -7.78 -11.26
N SER A 103 2.49 -7.70 -12.58
CA SER A 103 3.80 -7.55 -13.20
C SER A 103 4.52 -6.28 -12.71
N ARG A 104 3.82 -5.13 -12.70
CA ARG A 104 4.37 -3.85 -12.21
C ARG A 104 4.69 -3.88 -10.71
N VAL A 105 3.83 -4.49 -9.89
CA VAL A 105 4.07 -4.69 -8.45
C VAL A 105 5.30 -5.57 -8.21
N CYS A 106 5.47 -6.66 -8.96
CA CYS A 106 6.65 -7.51 -8.86
C CYS A 106 7.93 -6.78 -9.29
N ALA A 107 7.86 -6.01 -10.38
CA ALA A 107 8.98 -5.21 -10.85
C ALA A 107 9.40 -4.18 -9.78
N PHE A 108 8.44 -3.41 -9.25
CA PHE A 108 8.74 -2.40 -8.25
C PHE A 108 9.16 -2.99 -6.90
N ALA A 109 8.64 -4.16 -6.51
CA ALA A 109 9.13 -4.91 -5.36
C ALA A 109 10.63 -5.27 -5.50
N ASN A 110 11.09 -5.59 -6.71
CA ASN A 110 12.51 -5.83 -6.99
C ASN A 110 13.32 -4.53 -7.00
N VAL A 111 12.77 -3.41 -7.47
CA VAL A 111 13.38 -2.07 -7.34
C VAL A 111 13.61 -1.74 -5.87
N LEU A 112 12.61 -1.93 -5.00
CA LEU A 112 12.74 -1.71 -3.56
C LEU A 112 13.86 -2.57 -2.95
N LYS A 113 13.87 -3.88 -3.25
CA LYS A 113 14.93 -4.78 -2.76
C LYS A 113 16.33 -4.39 -3.24
N ARG A 114 16.46 -3.99 -4.51
CA ARG A 114 17.74 -3.51 -5.07
C ARG A 114 18.24 -2.23 -4.39
N ASN A 115 17.30 -1.42 -3.89
CA ASN A 115 17.58 -0.22 -3.11
C ASN A 115 17.64 -0.49 -1.60
N GLY A 116 17.79 -1.75 -1.18
CA GLY A 116 18.10 -2.11 0.20
C GLY A 116 16.91 -2.49 1.08
N ALA A 117 15.67 -2.42 0.58
CA ALA A 117 14.49 -2.73 1.38
C ALA A 117 14.45 -4.19 1.87
N LYS A 118 14.15 -4.38 3.15
CA LYS A 118 14.01 -5.67 3.82
C LYS A 118 12.63 -5.81 4.46
N LYS A 119 12.28 -7.04 4.85
CA LYS A 119 11.07 -7.30 5.64
C LYS A 119 11.16 -6.53 6.96
N GLY A 120 10.09 -5.81 7.29
CA GLY A 120 9.97 -4.98 8.47
C GLY A 120 10.39 -3.54 8.25
N ASP A 121 11.11 -3.20 7.17
CA ASP A 121 11.51 -1.82 6.89
C ASP A 121 10.33 -0.88 6.70
N ARG A 122 10.48 0.37 7.09
CA ARG A 122 9.45 1.41 6.95
C ARG A 122 9.77 2.26 5.72
N ILE A 123 8.83 2.30 4.78
CA ILE A 123 9.01 2.99 3.49
C ILE A 123 7.96 4.10 3.40
N CYS A 124 8.42 5.35 3.35
CA CYS A 124 7.55 6.51 3.22
C CYS A 124 7.08 6.66 1.77
N LEU A 125 5.77 6.77 1.54
CA LEU A 125 5.19 7.05 0.23
C LEU A 125 4.61 8.46 0.25
N TYR A 126 5.31 9.40 -0.40
CA TYR A 126 4.89 10.80 -0.55
C TYR A 126 4.62 11.10 -2.03
N MET A 127 3.53 10.51 -2.54
CA MET A 127 3.23 10.48 -3.97
C MET A 127 1.87 11.12 -4.29
N PRO A 128 1.70 11.68 -5.50
CA PRO A 128 0.37 12.06 -5.98
C PRO A 128 -0.49 10.81 -6.22
N MET A 129 -1.80 11.02 -6.46
CA MET A 129 -2.74 9.93 -6.78
C MET A 129 -2.49 9.38 -8.19
N THR A 130 -1.43 8.61 -8.38
CA THR A 130 -1.06 7.92 -9.63
C THR A 130 -1.18 6.40 -9.45
N PRO A 131 -1.21 5.61 -10.55
CA PRO A 131 -1.17 4.15 -10.45
C PRO A 131 0.06 3.65 -9.68
N GLU A 132 1.19 4.37 -9.79
CA GLU A 132 2.44 4.04 -9.12
C GLU A 132 2.33 4.09 -7.59
N LEU A 133 1.46 4.93 -7.01
CA LEU A 133 1.21 4.92 -5.56
C LEU A 133 0.60 3.58 -5.11
N ALA A 134 -0.38 3.06 -5.86
CA ALA A 134 -0.97 1.75 -5.56
C ALA A 134 0.08 0.63 -5.78
N ILE A 135 0.86 0.71 -6.85
CA ILE A 135 1.96 -0.23 -7.14
C ILE A 135 2.99 -0.22 -6.02
N ALA A 136 3.42 0.95 -5.54
CA ALA A 136 4.39 1.11 -4.46
C ALA A 136 3.89 0.55 -3.14
N THR A 137 2.62 0.83 -2.80
CA THR A 137 1.95 0.30 -1.60
C THR A 137 1.93 -1.23 -1.62
N LEU A 138 1.47 -1.82 -2.73
CA LEU A 138 1.41 -3.28 -2.90
C LEU A 138 2.81 -3.89 -2.94
N ALA A 139 3.80 -3.24 -3.56
CA ALA A 139 5.18 -3.72 -3.60
C ALA A 139 5.80 -3.78 -2.19
N CYS A 140 5.59 -2.77 -1.34
CA CYS A 140 6.01 -2.78 0.06
C CYS A 140 5.41 -3.99 0.80
N ALA A 141 4.09 -4.16 0.69
CA ALA A 141 3.39 -5.29 1.31
C ALA A 141 3.87 -6.65 0.79
N ARG A 142 4.19 -6.75 -0.51
CA ARG A 142 4.70 -7.97 -1.14
C ARG A 142 6.02 -8.43 -0.53
N ILE A 143 6.92 -7.50 -0.24
CA ILE A 143 8.24 -7.81 0.34
C ILE A 143 8.23 -7.85 1.87
N GLY A 144 7.08 -7.56 2.49
CA GLY A 144 6.92 -7.51 3.94
C GLY A 144 7.49 -6.24 4.57
N ALA A 145 7.71 -5.18 3.79
CA ALA A 145 7.96 -3.84 4.30
C ALA A 145 6.64 -3.19 4.75
N VAL A 146 6.74 -2.18 5.61
CA VAL A 146 5.63 -1.39 6.14
C VAL A 146 5.59 -0.06 5.39
N HIS A 147 4.57 0.14 4.57
CA HIS A 147 4.39 1.41 3.87
C HIS A 147 3.78 2.47 4.81
N SER A 148 4.40 3.65 4.87
CA SER A 148 3.88 4.83 5.57
C SER A 148 3.45 5.87 4.54
N VAL A 149 2.15 5.93 4.25
CA VAL A 149 1.63 6.84 3.22
C VAL A 149 1.40 8.22 3.82
N VAL A 150 2.07 9.22 3.27
CA VAL A 150 1.95 10.61 3.68
C VAL A 150 1.28 11.40 2.57
N PHE A 151 0.21 12.12 2.90
CA PHE A 151 -0.55 12.89 1.91
C PHE A 151 0.32 13.95 1.23
N ALA A 152 0.40 13.91 -0.11
CA ALA A 152 1.23 14.78 -0.97
C ALA A 152 0.87 16.28 -0.96
N GLY A 153 0.04 16.73 -0.01
CA GLY A 153 -0.22 18.15 0.25
C GLY A 153 0.38 18.65 1.57
N PHE A 154 1.10 17.81 2.31
CA PHE A 154 1.75 18.21 3.56
C PHE A 154 3.01 19.06 3.32
N SER A 155 3.38 19.85 4.33
CA SER A 155 4.65 20.60 4.32
C SER A 155 5.84 19.68 4.54
N ALA A 156 7.04 20.16 4.21
CA ALA A 156 8.29 19.46 4.49
C ALA A 156 8.43 19.08 5.97
N ARG A 157 8.03 19.97 6.89
CA ARG A 157 8.06 19.68 8.33
C ARG A 157 7.14 18.52 8.72
N SER A 158 5.92 18.50 8.19
CA SER A 158 4.96 17.43 8.46
C SER A 158 5.41 16.08 7.87
N LEU A 159 6.15 16.11 6.76
CA LEU A 159 6.77 14.93 6.16
C LEU A 159 7.95 14.44 7.01
N GLU A 160 8.84 15.35 7.42
CA GLU A 160 9.98 15.09 8.30
C GLU A 160 9.54 14.39 9.59
N ASP A 161 8.56 14.95 10.30
CA ASP A 161 8.08 14.40 11.58
C ASP A 161 7.60 12.94 11.42
N ARG A 162 6.93 12.61 10.30
CA ARG A 162 6.43 11.25 10.02
C ARG A 162 7.53 10.29 9.59
N ILE A 163 8.51 10.76 8.83
CA ILE A 163 9.67 9.96 8.43
C ILE A 163 10.47 9.58 9.66
N ASN A 164 10.74 10.54 10.54
CA ASN A 164 11.53 10.33 11.76
C ASN A 164 10.80 9.44 12.76
N ASP A 165 9.51 9.68 13.03
CA ASP A 165 8.71 8.83 13.93
C ASP A 165 8.67 7.37 13.47
N ALA A 166 8.42 7.14 12.17
CA ALA A 166 8.41 5.80 11.61
C ALA A 166 9.82 5.25 11.32
N THR A 167 10.88 6.02 11.53
CA THR A 167 12.27 5.65 11.15
C THR A 167 12.32 5.04 9.74
N CYS A 168 11.75 5.76 8.77
CA CYS A 168 11.72 5.30 7.38
C CYS A 168 13.13 5.30 6.79
N ASN A 169 13.48 4.25 6.04
CA ASN A 169 14.78 4.13 5.37
C ASN A 169 14.73 4.42 3.86
N ILE A 170 13.54 4.37 3.27
CA ILE A 170 13.31 4.73 1.87
C ILE A 170 12.13 5.70 1.80
N VAL A 171 12.24 6.71 0.94
CA VAL A 171 11.10 7.53 0.50
C VAL A 171 10.83 7.28 -0.98
N VAL A 172 9.57 7.10 -1.35
CA VAL A 172 9.11 7.08 -2.74
C VAL A 172 8.28 8.34 -2.97
N THR A 173 8.65 9.12 -3.98
CA THR A 173 8.02 10.41 -4.30
C THR A 173 7.88 10.58 -5.82
N ALA A 174 7.40 11.72 -6.26
CA ALA A 174 7.49 12.18 -7.65
C ALA A 174 8.27 13.51 -7.75
N ASP A 175 8.68 13.87 -8.96
CA ASP A 175 9.13 15.22 -9.32
C ASP A 175 8.10 16.28 -8.89
N GLY A 176 6.84 16.05 -9.26
CA GLY A 176 5.70 16.85 -8.89
C GLY A 176 4.37 16.10 -9.01
N GLY A 177 3.28 16.82 -8.79
CA GLY A 177 1.93 16.27 -8.93
C GLY A 177 0.93 17.32 -9.35
N PHE A 178 -0.04 16.93 -10.18
CA PHE A 178 -1.15 17.79 -10.57
C PHE A 178 -2.29 17.71 -9.56
N ARG A 179 -2.85 18.88 -9.19
CA ARG A 179 -4.07 18.98 -8.39
C ARG A 179 -4.93 20.15 -8.88
N GLY A 180 -5.97 19.84 -9.65
CA GLY A 180 -6.71 20.82 -10.42
C GLY A 180 -5.77 21.51 -11.41
N ALA A 181 -5.83 22.85 -11.48
CA ALA A 181 -4.94 23.63 -12.35
C ALA A 181 -3.53 23.86 -11.77
N LYS A 182 -3.23 23.37 -10.56
CA LYS A 182 -1.96 23.63 -9.88
C LYS A 182 -1.02 22.43 -10.00
N THR A 183 0.27 22.73 -10.16
CA THR A 183 1.35 21.77 -9.96
C THR A 183 1.93 21.93 -8.56
N ILE A 184 2.19 20.81 -7.90
CA ILE A 184 2.85 20.74 -6.60
C ILE A 184 4.23 20.17 -6.84
N GLN A 185 5.28 20.92 -6.48
CA GLN A 185 6.66 20.47 -6.57
C GLN A 185 6.98 19.53 -5.40
N LEU A 186 6.76 18.24 -5.58
CA LEU A 186 6.87 17.27 -4.51
C LEU A 186 8.34 17.01 -4.15
N LYS A 187 9.23 16.95 -5.15
CA LYS A 187 10.64 16.67 -4.91
C LYS A 187 11.32 17.75 -4.05
N SER A 188 10.99 19.02 -4.24
CA SER A 188 11.55 20.11 -3.42
C SER A 188 11.09 20.05 -1.96
N ILE A 189 9.83 19.66 -1.71
CA ILE A 189 9.32 19.40 -0.35
C ILE A 189 10.06 18.23 0.29
N VAL A 190 10.26 17.14 -0.47
CA VAL A 190 11.01 15.97 0.01
C VAL A 190 12.44 16.35 0.34
N ASP A 191 13.16 17.03 -0.56
CA ASP A 191 14.55 17.44 -0.30
C ASP A 191 14.66 18.28 0.97
N LYS A 192 13.73 19.21 1.17
CA LYS A 192 13.70 20.03 2.38
C LYS A 192 13.45 19.21 3.65
N ALA A 193 12.60 18.19 3.58
CA ALA A 193 12.35 17.29 4.72
C ALA A 193 13.58 16.41 5.00
N LEU A 194 14.24 15.91 3.94
CA LEU A 194 15.36 14.98 4.04
C LEU A 194 16.62 15.59 4.67
N GLU A 195 16.75 16.92 4.69
CA GLU A 195 17.80 17.63 5.46
C GLU A 195 17.86 17.19 6.93
N ASN A 196 16.72 16.78 7.52
CA ASN A 196 16.60 16.37 8.92
C ASN A 196 16.08 14.93 9.09
N CYS A 197 16.24 14.08 8.07
CA CYS A 197 15.81 12.67 8.10
C CYS A 197 17.00 11.71 7.96
N PRO A 198 17.84 11.54 8.99
CA PRO A 198 19.10 10.79 8.89
C PRO A 198 18.92 9.29 8.64
N SER A 199 17.72 8.74 8.83
CA SER A 199 17.42 7.34 8.56
C SER A 199 17.24 7.04 7.07
N ILE A 200 17.02 8.05 6.22
CA ILE A 200 16.73 7.84 4.79
C ILE A 200 18.02 7.54 4.04
N GLU A 201 18.08 6.34 3.46
CA GLU A 201 19.21 5.88 2.65
C GLU A 201 18.96 6.06 1.15
N ARG A 202 17.69 6.03 0.72
CA ARG A 202 17.28 6.12 -0.70
C ARG A 202 16.01 6.94 -0.89
N SER A 203 15.98 7.69 -1.98
CA SER A 203 14.79 8.36 -2.52
C SER A 203 14.51 7.86 -3.93
N ILE A 204 13.33 7.31 -4.17
CA ILE A 204 12.90 6.79 -5.47
C ILE A 204 11.88 7.77 -6.05
N VAL A 205 12.20 8.35 -7.21
CA VAL A 205 11.46 9.48 -7.77
C VAL A 205 10.73 9.06 -9.06
N LEU A 206 9.42 9.23 -9.09
CA LEU A 206 8.61 9.14 -10.30
C LEU A 206 8.74 10.43 -11.11
N ASN A 207 8.95 10.32 -12.43
CA ASN A 207 8.78 11.44 -13.35
C ASN A 207 7.30 11.51 -13.76
N ARG A 208 6.52 12.39 -13.13
CA ARG A 208 5.08 12.58 -13.37
C ARG A 208 4.80 13.87 -14.13
N THR A 209 5.48 14.97 -13.80
CA THR A 209 5.22 16.29 -14.39
C THR A 209 6.24 16.65 -15.46
N GLY A 210 7.41 16.02 -15.46
CA GLY A 210 8.51 16.35 -16.36
C GLY A 210 9.23 17.65 -15.98
N GLU A 211 8.95 18.18 -14.79
CA GLU A 211 9.64 19.36 -14.28
C GLU A 211 11.09 19.01 -13.93
N GLU A 212 12.00 19.96 -14.16
CA GLU A 212 13.39 19.80 -13.75
C GLU A 212 13.49 19.83 -12.22
N VAL A 213 14.04 18.75 -11.65
CA VAL A 213 14.20 18.60 -10.20
C VAL A 213 15.64 18.22 -9.87
N GLN A 214 16.11 18.67 -8.71
CA GLN A 214 17.42 18.28 -8.21
C GLN A 214 17.41 16.81 -7.78
N MET A 215 18.44 16.06 -8.16
CA MET A 215 18.64 14.66 -7.79
C MET A 215 20.00 14.54 -7.10
N GLU A 216 19.99 14.20 -5.82
CA GLU A 216 21.20 14.05 -5.00
C GLU A 216 21.91 12.73 -5.30
N ALA A 217 23.13 12.81 -5.83
CA ALA A 217 23.92 11.64 -6.22
C ALA A 217 24.15 10.70 -5.02
N GLY A 218 23.87 9.41 -5.22
CA GLY A 218 24.03 8.38 -4.18
C GLY A 218 22.81 8.20 -3.26
N ARG A 219 21.86 9.14 -3.23
CA ARG A 219 20.59 9.05 -2.49
C ARG A 219 19.40 8.87 -3.44
N ASP A 220 19.31 9.69 -4.47
CA ASP A 220 18.14 9.78 -5.34
C ASP A 220 18.30 8.92 -6.61
N VAL A 221 17.24 8.20 -6.97
CA VAL A 221 17.16 7.42 -8.21
C VAL A 221 15.80 7.59 -8.87
N TRP A 222 15.76 7.53 -10.19
CA TRP A 222 14.48 7.49 -10.91
C TRP A 222 13.81 6.12 -10.73
N LEU A 223 12.48 6.11 -10.78
CA LEU A 223 11.66 4.91 -10.68
C LEU A 223 11.81 3.98 -11.91
N HIS A 224 12.07 4.55 -13.10
CA HIS A 224 12.12 3.86 -14.39
C HIS A 224 13.50 3.32 -14.76
#